data_AF-A0A8N1S3Z6-F1
#
_entry.id   AF-A0A8N1S3Z6-F1
#
_cell.length_a   1.000
_cell.length_b   1.000
_cell.length_c   1.000
_cell.angle_alpha   90.00
_cell.angle_beta   90.00
_cell.angle_gamma   90.00
#
_symmetry.space_group_name_H-M   'P 1'
#
loop_
_entity.id
_entity.type
_entity.pdbx_description
1 polymer ?
#
loop_
_entity_poly.entity_id
_entity_poly.type
_entity_poly.pdbx_seq_one_letter_code
_entity_poly.pdbx_strand_id
1 'polypeptide(L)'
;MSARSTFCCVNAGNCPGIPVNCNQRFAWCTKLIKPFAFCVITSMLAMSVSHLCDKYSASASFNMIKADLGNLRSHLGTLALEVKNVIEMRDELKSKLREVGSVIPKMSEAILNLRNEVSEEMNLHTRNLLKALSPETVRNMIKSELQMYDADKTGRTDYALESSGGMILSTRNTEPYTIGAPVLNLFGIPLCQQQNTPRAVIQVT
;
A
#
# COMPACT_ATOMS: atom_id res chain seq x y z
N MET A 1 10.70 76.19 -45.53
CA MET A 1 10.21 76.63 -46.87
C MET A 1 9.15 77.69 -46.61
N SER A 2 9.56 78.95 -46.44
CA SER A 2 9.47 80.03 -47.46
C SER A 2 8.02 80.34 -47.86
N ALA A 3 7.34 81.17 -47.08
CA ALA A 3 6.13 81.85 -47.51
C ALA A 3 6.58 83.08 -48.30
N ARG A 4 6.41 83.01 -49.62
CA ARG A 4 6.68 84.10 -50.57
C ARG A 4 5.84 85.32 -50.22
N SER A 5 6.50 86.47 -50.07
CA SER A 5 5.88 87.78 -50.15
C SER A 5 5.35 88.01 -51.56
N THR A 6 4.07 88.32 -51.69
CA THR A 6 3.50 88.85 -52.93
C THR A 6 3.97 90.29 -53.12
N PHE A 7 4.77 90.50 -54.16
CA PHE A 7 5.13 91.82 -54.69
C PHE A 7 4.04 92.30 -55.65
N CYS A 8 3.63 93.55 -55.53
CA CYS A 8 2.98 94.30 -56.60
C CYS A 8 3.88 95.48 -56.96
N CYS A 9 4.45 95.46 -58.17
CA CYS A 9 5.13 96.60 -58.77
C CYS A 9 4.38 96.98 -60.06
N VAL A 10 3.97 98.24 -60.17
CA VAL A 10 3.60 98.90 -61.43
C VAL A 10 4.67 99.98 -61.64
N ASN A 11 5.52 99.82 -62.65
CA ASN A 11 6.68 100.68 -62.90
C ASN A 11 6.29 102.09 -63.38
N ALA A 12 6.94 103.14 -62.83
CA ALA A 12 7.90 103.99 -63.55
C ALA A 12 8.50 105.08 -62.61
N GLY A 13 9.78 104.91 -62.21
CA GLY A 13 10.66 106.01 -61.78
C GLY A 13 10.70 106.39 -60.29
N ASN A 14 11.83 106.09 -59.64
CA ASN A 14 12.40 106.61 -58.38
C ASN A 14 11.72 106.35 -57.01
N CYS A 15 12.28 105.39 -56.27
CA CYS A 15 12.35 105.32 -54.79
C CYS A 15 13.26 106.43 -54.21
N PRO A 16 13.26 106.78 -52.89
CA PRO A 16 12.92 105.92 -51.75
C PRO A 16 12.06 106.55 -50.62
N GLY A 17 11.32 105.70 -49.91
CA GLY A 17 10.59 106.02 -48.68
C GLY A 17 11.31 105.53 -47.42
N ILE A 18 11.48 106.46 -46.47
CA ILE A 18 11.90 106.30 -45.07
C ILE A 18 10.67 105.84 -44.23
N PRO A 19 10.85 105.19 -43.06
CA PRO A 19 9.92 104.22 -42.49
C PRO A 19 8.95 104.84 -41.48
N VAL A 20 7.84 104.15 -41.20
CA VAL A 20 7.08 104.36 -39.96
C VAL A 20 6.57 103.04 -39.40
N ASN A 21 7.03 102.77 -38.19
CA ASN A 21 6.52 101.82 -37.23
C ASN A 21 5.20 102.31 -36.63
N CYS A 22 4.18 101.46 -36.51
CA CYS A 22 2.97 101.80 -35.77
C CYS A 22 2.43 100.63 -34.93
N ASN A 23 2.63 100.79 -33.63
CA ASN A 23 1.78 100.44 -32.50
C ASN A 23 1.45 98.98 -32.10
N GLN A 24 2.01 98.65 -30.94
CA GLN A 24 1.46 97.85 -29.84
C GLN A 24 -0.07 97.93 -29.66
N ARG A 25 -0.70 96.76 -29.45
CA ARG A 25 -1.75 96.55 -28.42
C ARG A 25 -2.03 95.05 -28.15
N PHE A 26 -2.13 94.71 -26.86
CA PHE A 26 -2.63 93.47 -26.21
C PHE A 26 -1.76 92.19 -26.16
N ALA A 27 -0.73 92.21 -25.31
CA ALA A 27 0.08 91.04 -24.91
C ALA A 27 -0.50 90.19 -23.74
N TRP A 28 -1.73 90.47 -23.27
CA TRP A 28 -2.38 89.71 -22.19
C TRP A 28 -3.32 88.59 -22.68
N CYS A 29 -3.89 88.72 -23.88
CA CYS A 29 -4.85 87.75 -24.42
C CYS A 29 -4.21 86.38 -24.74
N THR A 30 -3.02 86.35 -25.34
CA THR A 30 -2.43 85.10 -25.86
C THR A 30 -1.87 84.17 -24.79
N LYS A 31 -1.54 84.67 -23.59
CA LYS A 31 -1.12 83.83 -22.44
C LYS A 31 -2.28 83.09 -21.77
N LEU A 32 -3.50 83.61 -21.86
CA LEU A 32 -4.71 83.00 -21.31
C LEU A 32 -5.48 82.16 -22.35
N ILE A 33 -5.42 82.53 -23.63
CA ILE A 33 -6.16 81.83 -24.71
C ILE A 33 -5.67 80.40 -24.96
N LYS A 34 -4.35 80.15 -24.91
CA LYS A 34 -3.79 78.79 -25.13
C LYS A 34 -4.21 77.77 -24.06
N PRO A 35 -4.06 78.06 -22.74
CA PRO A 35 -4.55 77.13 -21.71
C PRO A 35 -6.08 77.01 -21.72
N PHE A 36 -6.80 78.09 -22.09
CA PHE A 36 -8.25 78.04 -22.25
C PHE A 36 -8.67 77.11 -23.40
N ALA A 37 -8.04 77.22 -24.57
CA ALA A 37 -8.32 76.33 -25.70
C ALA A 37 -7.98 74.86 -25.38
N PHE A 38 -6.87 74.59 -24.70
CA PHE A 38 -6.52 73.25 -24.24
C PHE A 38 -7.54 72.70 -23.23
N CYS A 39 -8.00 73.53 -22.29
CA CYS A 39 -9.06 73.18 -21.33
C CYS A 39 -10.38 72.86 -22.05
N VAL A 40 -10.77 73.65 -23.05
CA VAL A 40 -12.00 73.41 -23.83
C VAL A 40 -11.90 72.10 -24.64
N ILE A 41 -10.76 71.86 -25.30
CA ILE A 41 -10.57 70.63 -26.08
C ILE A 41 -10.54 69.40 -25.17
N THR A 42 -9.82 69.45 -24.05
CA THR A 42 -9.79 68.36 -23.06
C THR A 42 -11.16 68.14 -22.42
N SER A 43 -11.91 69.21 -22.16
CA SER A 43 -13.29 69.11 -21.65
C SER A 43 -14.24 68.50 -22.67
N MET A 44 -14.11 68.84 -23.96
CA MET A 44 -14.91 68.24 -25.05
C MET A 44 -14.54 66.77 -25.30
N LEU A 45 -13.25 66.44 -25.24
CA LEU A 45 -12.77 65.06 -25.35
C LEU A 45 -13.24 64.23 -24.15
N ALA A 46 -13.16 64.78 -22.94
CA ALA A 46 -13.67 64.12 -21.75
C ALA A 46 -15.19 63.88 -21.86
N MET A 47 -15.96 64.89 -22.27
CA MET A 47 -17.41 64.79 -22.41
C MET A 47 -17.84 63.79 -23.49
N SER A 48 -17.14 63.75 -24.62
CA SER A 48 -17.41 62.77 -25.68
C SER A 48 -17.06 61.34 -25.25
N VAL A 49 -15.93 61.15 -24.58
CA VAL A 49 -15.56 59.84 -24.00
C VAL A 49 -16.57 59.40 -22.95
N SER A 50 -16.98 60.29 -22.04
CA SER A 50 -18.03 60.00 -21.05
C SER A 50 -19.34 59.58 -21.71
N HIS A 51 -19.80 60.29 -22.75
CA HIS A 51 -21.04 59.93 -23.45
C HIS A 51 -20.95 58.57 -24.17
N LEU A 52 -19.80 58.25 -24.77
CA LEU A 52 -19.54 56.92 -25.34
C LEU A 52 -19.51 55.85 -24.24
N CYS A 53 -18.82 56.10 -23.12
CA CYS A 53 -18.81 55.22 -21.97
C CYS A 53 -20.21 54.97 -21.42
N ASP A 54 -21.06 55.99 -21.31
CA ASP A 54 -22.44 55.86 -20.85
C ASP A 54 -23.28 55.03 -21.83
N LYS A 55 -23.15 55.28 -23.13
CA LYS A 55 -23.88 54.52 -24.17
C LYS A 55 -23.48 53.04 -24.21
N TYR A 56 -22.19 52.74 -24.09
CA TYR A 56 -21.71 51.36 -24.03
C TYR A 56 -22.01 50.69 -22.68
N SER A 57 -21.95 51.46 -21.57
CA SER A 57 -22.27 50.97 -20.22
C SER A 57 -23.76 50.70 -20.03
N ALA A 58 -24.65 51.42 -20.72
CA ALA A 58 -26.09 51.15 -20.76
C ALA A 58 -26.47 50.01 -21.72
N SER A 59 -25.54 49.55 -22.56
CA SER A 59 -25.80 48.49 -23.53
C SER A 59 -25.84 47.13 -22.81
N ALA A 60 -26.97 46.43 -22.92
CA ALA A 60 -27.18 45.14 -22.26
C ALA A 60 -26.17 44.06 -22.72
N SER A 61 -25.80 44.06 -24.00
CA SER A 61 -24.83 43.11 -24.57
C SER A 61 -23.42 43.28 -23.99
N PHE A 62 -22.96 44.52 -23.78
CA PHE A 62 -21.66 44.78 -23.16
C PHE A 62 -21.62 44.32 -21.69
N ASN A 63 -22.69 44.53 -20.93
CA ASN A 63 -22.79 44.06 -19.55
C ASN A 63 -22.83 42.53 -19.45
N MET A 64 -23.50 41.85 -20.39
CA MET A 64 -23.47 40.39 -20.49
C MET A 64 -22.06 39.88 -20.79
N ILE A 65 -21.36 40.45 -21.78
CA ILE A 65 -19.98 40.07 -22.11
C ILE A 65 -19.04 40.30 -20.92
N LYS A 66 -19.22 41.40 -20.18
CA LYS A 66 -18.46 41.70 -18.97
C LYS A 66 -18.71 40.67 -17.86
N ALA A 67 -19.96 40.23 -17.69
CA ALA A 67 -20.32 39.19 -16.74
C ALA A 67 -19.72 37.83 -17.14
N ASP A 68 -19.78 37.46 -18.43
CA ASP A 68 -19.20 36.22 -18.96
C ASP A 68 -17.68 36.18 -18.79
N LEU A 69 -16.98 37.30 -19.06
CA LEU A 69 -15.54 37.40 -18.81
C LEU A 69 -15.21 37.30 -17.32
N GLY A 70 -16.07 37.85 -16.46
CA GLY A 70 -15.96 37.71 -15.00
C GLY A 70 -16.12 36.25 -14.55
N ASN A 71 -17.10 35.55 -15.11
CA ASN A 71 -17.36 34.14 -14.82
C ASN A 71 -16.26 33.23 -15.39
N LEU A 72 -15.75 33.52 -16.57
CA LEU A 72 -14.61 32.79 -17.15
C LEU A 72 -13.37 32.96 -16.28
N ARG A 73 -13.12 34.18 -15.76
CA ARG A 73 -12.01 34.44 -14.86
C ARG A 73 -12.13 33.67 -13.54
N SER A 74 -13.32 33.58 -12.95
CA SER A 74 -13.52 32.78 -11.74
C SER A 74 -13.31 31.30 -12.02
N HIS A 75 -13.86 30.77 -13.13
CA HIS A 75 -13.67 29.39 -13.55
C HIS A 75 -12.20 29.04 -13.77
N LEU A 76 -11.43 29.91 -14.44
CA LEU A 76 -9.99 29.74 -14.62
C LEU A 76 -9.23 29.76 -13.28
N GLY A 77 -9.66 30.59 -12.33
CA GLY A 77 -9.09 30.63 -10.98
C GLY A 77 -9.33 29.33 -10.21
N THR A 78 -10.57 28.81 -10.25
CA THR A 78 -10.92 27.52 -9.65
C THR A 78 -10.13 26.38 -10.28
N LEU A 79 -10.10 26.31 -11.61
CA LEU A 79 -9.38 25.28 -12.35
C LEU A 79 -7.87 25.31 -12.05
N ALA A 80 -7.28 26.49 -11.95
CA ALA A 80 -5.86 26.63 -11.57
C ALA A 80 -5.58 26.08 -10.17
N LEU A 81 -6.49 26.28 -9.21
CA LEU A 81 -6.38 25.75 -7.86
C LEU A 81 -6.51 24.22 -7.85
N GLU A 82 -7.50 23.68 -8.58
CA GLU A 82 -7.68 22.22 -8.70
C GLU A 82 -6.46 21.54 -9.33
N VAL A 83 -5.93 22.10 -10.42
CA VAL A 83 -4.72 21.59 -11.06
C VAL A 83 -3.52 21.61 -10.11
N LYS A 84 -3.37 22.69 -9.32
CA LYS A 84 -2.31 22.78 -8.32
C LYS A 84 -2.44 21.66 -7.26
N ASN A 85 -3.64 21.45 -6.72
CA ASN A 85 -3.89 20.38 -5.75
C ASN A 85 -3.59 18.99 -6.33
N VAL A 86 -3.98 18.74 -7.58
CA VAL A 86 -3.69 17.47 -8.27
C VAL A 86 -2.19 17.25 -8.45
N ILE A 87 -1.42 18.30 -8.74
CA ILE A 87 0.04 18.21 -8.87
C ILE A 87 0.68 17.85 -7.53
N GLU A 88 0.27 18.52 -6.44
CA GLU A 88 0.77 18.23 -5.08
C GLU A 88 0.45 16.79 -4.67
N MET A 89 -0.79 16.33 -4.90
CA MET A 89 -1.18 14.94 -4.64
C MET A 89 -0.36 13.93 -5.47
N ARG A 90 -0.09 14.24 -6.75
CA ARG A 90 0.73 13.39 -7.61
C ARG A 90 2.15 13.27 -7.07
N ASP A 91 2.72 14.35 -6.55
CA ASP A 91 4.07 14.34 -5.98
C ASP A 91 4.14 13.54 -4.68
N GLU A 92 3.13 13.63 -3.82
CA GLU A 92 3.01 12.78 -2.62
C GLU A 92 2.85 11.29 -2.99
N LEU A 93 2.01 10.99 -3.98
CA LEU A 93 1.84 9.62 -4.46
C LEU A 93 3.15 9.08 -5.04
N LYS A 94 3.87 9.90 -5.81
CA LYS A 94 5.18 9.54 -6.38
C LYS A 94 6.21 9.27 -5.30
N SER A 95 6.22 10.02 -4.19
CA SER A 95 7.13 9.74 -3.07
C SER A 95 6.79 8.43 -2.37
N LYS A 96 5.51 8.15 -2.09
CA LYS A 96 5.08 6.89 -1.48
C LYS A 96 5.39 5.69 -2.37
N LEU A 97 5.21 5.82 -3.69
CA LEU A 97 5.54 4.75 -4.63
C LEU A 97 7.05 4.45 -4.66
N ARG A 98 7.90 5.48 -4.55
CA ARG A 98 9.36 5.31 -4.45
C ARG A 98 9.76 4.56 -3.18
N GLU A 99 9.10 4.86 -2.06
CA GLU A 99 9.32 4.15 -0.79
C GLU A 99 8.96 2.68 -0.91
N VAL A 100 7.77 2.36 -1.42
CA VAL A 100 7.34 0.98 -1.68
C VAL A 100 8.31 0.27 -2.63
N GLY A 101 8.74 0.93 -3.70
CA GLY A 101 9.75 0.40 -4.64
C GLY A 101 11.07 0.01 -3.99
N SER A 102 11.46 0.66 -2.88
CA SER A 102 12.68 0.33 -2.12
C SER A 102 12.51 -0.83 -1.15
N VAL A 103 11.27 -1.10 -0.69
CA VAL A 103 10.97 -2.18 0.26
C VAL A 103 10.76 -3.51 -0.45
N ILE A 104 10.16 -3.50 -1.65
CA ILE A 104 9.93 -4.70 -2.48
C ILE A 104 11.18 -5.60 -2.63
N PRO A 105 12.38 -5.09 -2.99
CA PRO A 105 13.55 -5.96 -3.15
C PRO A 105 13.99 -6.59 -1.83
N LYS A 106 13.93 -5.85 -0.71
CA LYS A 106 14.27 -6.38 0.62
C LYS A 106 13.32 -7.51 1.03
N MET A 107 12.03 -7.32 0.77
CA MET A 107 11.02 -8.33 1.06
C MET A 107 11.19 -9.56 0.15
N SER A 108 11.51 -9.35 -1.13
CA SER A 108 11.81 -10.44 -2.07
C SER A 108 13.02 -11.27 -1.61
N GLU A 109 14.08 -10.61 -1.13
CA GLU A 109 15.28 -11.28 -0.61
C GLU A 109 14.96 -12.07 0.67
N ALA A 110 14.23 -11.48 1.61
CA ALA A 110 13.81 -12.16 2.83
C ALA A 110 12.94 -13.40 2.52
N ILE A 111 11.99 -13.29 1.58
CA ILE A 111 11.16 -14.43 1.14
C ILE A 111 12.02 -15.53 0.52
N LEU A 112 13.03 -15.18 -0.29
CA LEU A 112 13.92 -16.14 -0.94
C LEU A 112 14.75 -16.89 0.11
N ASN A 113 15.33 -16.18 1.07
CA ASN A 113 16.10 -16.78 2.16
C ASN A 113 15.25 -17.73 3.00
N LEU A 114 14.05 -17.30 3.41
CA LEU A 114 13.11 -18.14 4.16
C LEU A 114 12.70 -19.39 3.35
N ARG A 115 12.46 -19.26 2.05
CA ARG A 115 12.13 -20.40 1.18
C ARG A 115 13.27 -21.42 1.15
N ASN A 116 14.52 -20.96 1.04
CA ASN A 116 15.67 -21.85 0.99
C ASN A 116 15.85 -22.58 2.33
N GLU A 117 15.76 -21.87 3.46
CA GLU A 117 15.87 -22.45 4.79
C GLU A 117 14.78 -23.50 5.04
N VAL A 118 13.52 -23.16 4.76
CA VAL A 118 12.39 -24.09 4.90
C VAL A 118 12.54 -25.32 3.97
N SER A 119 13.04 -25.11 2.75
CA SER A 119 13.26 -26.21 1.79
C SER A 119 14.33 -27.18 2.29
N GLU A 120 15.46 -26.68 2.80
CA GLU A 120 16.55 -27.50 3.33
C GLU A 120 16.12 -28.29 4.57
N GLU A 121 15.48 -27.62 5.54
CA GLU A 121 14.97 -28.24 6.76
C GLU A 121 13.91 -29.32 6.46
N MET A 122 12.97 -29.02 5.56
CA MET A 122 11.93 -29.98 5.16
C MET A 122 12.54 -31.20 4.45
N ASN A 123 13.55 -31.00 3.59
CA ASN A 123 14.24 -32.10 2.93
C ASN A 123 15.02 -32.98 3.92
N LEU A 124 15.68 -32.38 4.91
CA LEU A 124 16.35 -33.12 5.98
C LEU A 124 15.36 -33.94 6.79
N HIS A 125 14.25 -33.32 7.23
CA HIS A 125 13.21 -34.00 7.99
C HIS A 125 12.59 -35.16 7.20
N THR A 126 12.26 -34.92 5.93
CA THR A 126 11.69 -35.95 5.03
C THR A 126 12.66 -37.12 4.85
N ARG A 127 13.95 -36.86 4.66
CA ARG A 127 14.97 -37.93 4.56
C ARG A 127 15.07 -38.76 5.84
N ASN A 128 15.05 -38.11 7.00
CA ASN A 128 15.08 -38.80 8.30
C ASN A 128 13.83 -39.65 8.51
N LEU A 129 12.66 -39.13 8.15
CA LEU A 129 11.39 -39.82 8.24
C LEU A 129 11.36 -41.04 7.30
N LEU A 130 11.80 -40.88 6.05
CA LEU A 130 11.93 -41.98 5.08
C LEU A 130 12.93 -43.05 5.56
N LYS A 131 14.01 -42.66 6.23
CA LYS A 131 14.97 -43.60 6.81
C LYS A 131 14.38 -44.36 8.00
N ALA A 132 13.64 -43.67 8.88
CA ALA A 132 12.96 -44.28 10.02
C ALA A 132 11.84 -45.24 9.58
N LEU A 133 11.09 -44.88 8.54
CA LEU A 133 10.04 -45.71 7.94
C LEU A 133 10.55 -46.66 6.85
N SER A 134 11.87 -46.74 6.64
CA SER A 134 12.43 -47.68 5.69
C SER A 134 11.92 -49.09 6.00
N PRO A 135 11.51 -49.89 5.00
CA PRO A 135 11.01 -51.23 5.22
C PRO A 135 12.00 -52.11 5.98
N GLU A 136 13.30 -51.84 5.88
CA GLU A 136 14.35 -52.52 6.63
C GLU A 136 14.32 -52.15 8.12
N THR A 137 14.25 -50.86 8.44
CA THR A 137 14.13 -50.36 9.82
C THR A 137 12.89 -50.92 10.49
N VAL A 138 11.75 -50.88 9.80
CA VAL A 138 10.48 -51.41 10.30
C VAL A 138 10.55 -52.92 10.48
N ARG A 139 11.10 -53.68 9.52
CA ARG A 139 11.30 -55.13 9.67
C ARG A 139 12.20 -55.47 10.85
N ASN A 140 13.28 -54.73 11.06
CA ASN A 140 14.20 -54.94 12.17
C ASN A 140 13.52 -54.66 13.52
N MET A 141 12.72 -53.60 13.61
CA MET A 141 11.91 -53.29 14.80
C MET A 141 10.93 -54.43 15.09
N ILE A 142 10.15 -54.86 14.09
CA ILE A 142 9.18 -55.96 14.25
C ILE A 142 9.91 -57.26 14.65
N LYS A 143 11.05 -57.57 14.03
CA LYS A 143 11.84 -58.76 14.37
C LYS A 143 12.33 -58.71 15.81
N SER A 144 12.79 -57.55 16.29
CA SER A 144 13.21 -57.37 17.68
C SER A 144 12.04 -57.58 18.65
N GLU A 145 10.87 -57.04 18.35
CA GLU A 145 9.67 -57.22 19.19
C GLU A 145 9.19 -58.67 19.20
N LEU A 146 9.21 -59.35 18.05
CA LEU A 146 8.87 -60.78 17.98
C LEU A 146 9.86 -61.64 18.77
N GLN A 147 11.15 -61.33 18.71
CA GLN A 147 12.17 -62.02 19.53
C GLN A 147 11.92 -61.82 21.03
N MET A 148 11.51 -60.62 21.44
CA MET A 148 11.14 -60.34 22.83
C MET A 148 9.89 -61.11 23.27
N TYR A 149 8.89 -61.20 22.39
CA TYR A 149 7.66 -61.95 22.62
C TYR A 149 7.94 -63.45 22.79
N ASP A 150 8.74 -64.03 21.89
CA ASP A 150 9.15 -65.44 21.94
C ASP A 150 10.00 -65.74 23.20
N ALA A 151 10.75 -64.75 23.70
CA ALA A 151 11.49 -64.82 24.96
C ALA A 151 10.61 -64.51 26.19
N ASP A 152 9.43 -65.14 26.23
CA ASP A 152 8.42 -65.02 27.31
C ASP A 152 8.09 -63.58 27.69
N LYS A 153 8.03 -62.67 26.69
CA LYS A 153 7.73 -61.23 26.84
C LYS A 153 8.71 -60.43 27.71
N THR A 154 9.67 -61.08 28.37
CA THR A 154 10.61 -60.43 29.30
C THR A 154 12.00 -60.27 28.71
N GLY A 155 12.33 -61.03 27.65
CA GLY A 155 13.69 -61.08 27.10
C GLY A 155 14.71 -61.68 28.06
N ARG A 156 14.24 -62.36 29.11
CA ARG A 156 15.07 -62.97 30.16
C ARG A 156 14.67 -64.43 30.31
N THR A 157 15.64 -65.27 30.63
CA THR A 157 15.38 -66.68 30.92
C THR A 157 14.64 -66.81 32.24
N ASP A 158 13.48 -67.48 32.24
CA ASP A 158 12.80 -67.89 33.46
C ASP A 158 13.45 -69.16 34.03
N TYR A 159 14.16 -69.01 35.15
CA TYR A 159 14.80 -70.11 35.87
C TYR A 159 13.85 -70.85 36.82
N ALA A 160 12.66 -70.32 37.09
CA ALA A 160 11.65 -70.96 37.92
C ALA A 160 10.75 -71.91 37.13
N LEU A 161 10.82 -71.88 35.80
CA LEU A 161 9.93 -72.59 34.89
C LEU A 161 9.98 -74.12 35.05
N GLU A 162 8.83 -74.75 35.21
CA GLU A 162 8.70 -76.19 35.45
C GLU A 162 9.27 -77.04 34.30
N SER A 163 8.97 -76.67 33.05
CA SER A 163 9.48 -77.39 31.87
C SER A 163 11.00 -77.27 31.71
N SER A 164 11.62 -76.28 32.34
CA SER A 164 13.07 -76.09 32.40
C SER A 164 13.72 -76.77 33.61
N GLY A 165 12.95 -77.53 34.40
CA GLY A 165 13.41 -78.23 35.60
C GLY A 165 13.16 -77.49 36.92
N GLY A 166 12.45 -76.37 36.90
CA GLY A 166 11.97 -75.69 38.10
C GLY A 166 11.00 -76.57 38.90
N MET A 167 11.09 -76.52 40.23
CA MET A 167 10.22 -77.31 41.10
C MET A 167 9.91 -76.57 42.39
N ILE A 168 8.65 -76.65 42.82
CA ILE A 168 8.21 -76.12 44.12
C ILE A 168 8.54 -77.14 45.20
N LEU A 169 9.33 -76.72 46.19
CA LEU A 169 9.73 -77.58 47.31
C LEU A 169 8.64 -77.72 48.39
N SER A 170 7.95 -76.62 48.74
CA SER A 170 6.90 -76.61 49.76
C SER A 170 6.10 -75.29 49.74
N THR A 171 4.80 -75.34 50.09
CA THR A 171 3.94 -74.16 50.33
C THR A 171 4.04 -73.60 51.76
N ARG A 172 4.91 -74.18 52.59
CA ARG A 172 5.13 -73.82 54.00
C ARG A 172 3.81 -73.83 54.78
N ASN A 173 3.37 -72.68 55.29
CA ASN A 173 2.15 -72.52 56.09
C ASN A 173 0.97 -72.00 55.25
N THR A 174 1.06 -72.03 53.92
CA THR A 174 0.00 -71.53 53.02
C THR A 174 -0.92 -72.68 52.65
N GLU A 175 -2.20 -72.54 52.97
CA GLU A 175 -3.25 -73.51 52.65
C GLU A 175 -3.90 -73.20 51.28
N PRO A 176 -4.24 -74.23 50.47
CA PRO A 176 -4.91 -74.04 49.19
C PRO A 176 -6.35 -73.58 49.37
N TYR A 177 -6.75 -72.58 48.59
CA TYR A 177 -8.13 -72.09 48.57
C TYR A 177 -8.99 -72.94 47.63
N THR A 178 -10.01 -73.61 48.17
CA THR A 178 -10.84 -74.59 47.43
C THR A 178 -12.31 -74.20 47.29
N ILE A 179 -12.76 -73.13 47.96
CA ILE A 179 -14.16 -72.71 47.98
C ILE A 179 -14.53 -72.17 46.59
N GLY A 180 -15.57 -72.75 45.97
CA GLY A 180 -16.08 -72.34 44.66
C GLY A 180 -15.27 -72.84 43.46
N ALA A 181 -14.37 -73.82 43.65
CA ALA A 181 -13.59 -74.37 42.55
C ALA A 181 -14.49 -75.11 41.53
N PRO A 182 -14.21 -75.00 40.21
CA PRO A 182 -15.05 -75.54 39.15
C PRO A 182 -15.12 -77.07 39.20
N VAL A 183 -16.29 -77.64 38.88
CA VAL A 183 -16.50 -79.09 38.82
C VAL A 183 -16.50 -79.54 37.37
N LEU A 184 -15.68 -80.54 37.05
CA LEU A 184 -15.71 -81.21 35.77
C LEU A 184 -16.95 -82.09 35.69
N ASN A 185 -17.85 -81.74 34.78
CA ASN A 185 -19.07 -82.50 34.54
C ASN A 185 -18.96 -83.22 33.20
N LEU A 186 -19.30 -84.51 33.18
CA LEU A 186 -19.42 -85.29 31.95
C LEU A 186 -20.87 -85.80 31.84
N PHE A 187 -21.57 -85.38 30.78
CA PHE A 187 -23.00 -85.67 30.58
C PHE A 187 -23.90 -85.30 31.78
N GLY A 188 -23.59 -84.21 32.47
CA GLY A 188 -24.35 -83.76 33.65
C GLY A 188 -24.02 -84.53 34.94
N ILE A 189 -23.10 -85.50 34.89
CA ILE A 189 -22.60 -86.21 36.06
C ILE A 189 -21.31 -85.52 36.53
N PRO A 190 -21.24 -85.03 37.78
CA PRO A 190 -20.03 -84.44 38.32
C PRO A 190 -18.97 -85.53 38.53
N LEU A 191 -17.80 -85.38 37.91
CA LEU A 191 -16.69 -86.32 38.02
C LEU A 191 -15.75 -85.94 39.16
N CYS A 192 -15.20 -84.73 39.12
CA CYS A 192 -14.25 -84.24 40.10
C CYS A 192 -14.19 -82.71 40.11
N GLN A 193 -13.81 -82.15 41.26
CA GLN A 193 -13.58 -80.72 41.39
C GLN A 193 -12.15 -80.40 40.94
N GLN A 194 -12.01 -79.52 39.95
CA GLN A 194 -10.72 -79.08 39.45
C GLN A 194 -10.13 -78.06 40.43
N GLN A 195 -8.99 -78.40 41.04
CA GLN A 195 -8.26 -77.50 41.94
C GLN A 195 -6.92 -77.11 41.32
N ASN A 196 -6.59 -75.83 41.37
CA ASN A 196 -5.27 -75.35 40.95
C ASN A 196 -4.23 -75.75 42.00
N THR A 197 -3.20 -76.47 41.57
CA THR A 197 -2.06 -76.78 42.44
C THR A 197 -1.05 -75.64 42.41
N PRO A 198 -0.19 -75.48 43.45
CA PRO A 198 0.87 -74.46 43.45
C PRO A 198 1.76 -74.50 42.21
N ARG A 199 1.90 -75.67 41.59
CA ARG A 199 2.67 -75.88 40.34
C ARG A 199 2.20 -75.00 39.20
N ALA A 200 0.92 -74.61 39.17
CA ALA A 200 0.36 -73.75 38.12
C ALA A 200 1.06 -72.39 38.02
N VAL A 201 1.72 -71.92 39.08
CA VAL A 201 2.46 -70.63 39.10
C VAL A 201 3.74 -70.68 38.26
N ILE A 202 4.31 -71.86 38.05
CA ILE A 202 5.57 -72.06 37.32
C ILE A 202 5.36 -72.80 35.99
N GLN A 203 4.11 -72.92 35.53
CA GLN A 203 3.76 -73.55 34.26
C GLN A 203 3.50 -72.49 33.19
N VAL A 204 3.88 -72.80 31.94
CA VAL A 204 3.55 -71.95 30.79
C VAL A 204 2.04 -72.06 30.52
N THR A 205 1.32 -70.96 30.64
CA THR A 205 -0.10 -70.84 30.22
C THR A 205 -0.24 -70.56 28.73
#